data_AF-N1W0D8-F1
#
_entry.id   AF-N1W0D8-F1
#
_cell.length_a   1.000
_cell.length_b   1.000
_cell.length_c   1.000
_cell.angle_alpha   90.00
_cell.angle_beta   90.00
_cell.angle_gamma   90.00
#
_symmetry.space_group_name_H-M   'P 1'
#
loop_
_entity.id
_entity.type
_entity.pdbx_description
1 polymer ?
#
loop_
_entity_poly.entity_id
_entity_poly.type
_entity_poly.pdbx_seq_one_letter_code
_entity_poly.pdbx_strand_id
1 'polypeptide(L)'
;MAWKETNVFEERMKFVVAWKRGGWSLTDLCHEFNISRVTGYKYLKQYKLYGIDGLKDKSRRPKYHPHQTRKKIIELILQERKDHPRWGARKLLASLCA
;
A
#
# COMPACT_ATOMS: atom_id res chain seq x y z
N MET A 1 6.76 32.69 -9.33
CA MET A 1 7.45 31.39 -9.38
C MET A 1 6.42 30.29 -9.54
N ALA A 2 6.43 29.56 -10.66
CA ALA A 2 5.45 28.50 -10.94
C ALA A 2 6.00 27.15 -10.45
N TRP A 3 5.94 26.91 -9.14
CA TRP A 3 6.33 25.64 -8.57
C TRP A 3 5.34 24.56 -8.98
N LYS A 4 5.85 23.42 -9.46
CA LYS A 4 5.04 22.21 -9.72
C LYS A 4 5.06 21.37 -8.46
N GLU A 5 4.05 21.52 -7.61
CA GLU A 5 3.76 20.53 -6.59
C GLU A 5 3.24 19.28 -7.29
N THR A 6 3.99 18.19 -7.22
CA THR A 6 3.60 16.91 -7.81
C THR A 6 3.79 15.83 -6.78
N ASN A 7 2.80 14.94 -6.65
CA ASN A 7 2.92 13.77 -5.80
C ASN A 7 3.47 12.56 -6.58
N VAL A 8 3.98 11.56 -5.88
CA VAL A 8 4.58 10.37 -6.49
C VAL A 8 3.59 9.63 -7.41
N PHE A 9 2.29 9.67 -7.10
CA PHE A 9 1.26 9.05 -7.91
C PHE A 9 1.06 9.76 -9.25
N GLU A 10 1.06 11.09 -9.26
CA GLU A 10 0.98 11.91 -10.47
C GLU A 10 2.19 11.69 -11.37
N GLU A 11 3.40 11.60 -10.82
CA GLU A 11 4.59 11.29 -11.60
C GLU A 11 4.51 9.89 -12.23
N ARG A 12 4.05 8.88 -11.48
CA ARG A 12 3.76 7.55 -12.04
C ARG A 12 2.70 7.58 -13.14
N MET A 13 1.67 8.41 -12.98
CA MET A 13 0.62 8.55 -13.97
C MET A 13 1.14 9.22 -15.25
N LYS A 14 1.93 10.30 -15.13
CA LYS A 14 2.61 10.95 -16.26
C LYS A 14 3.50 9.97 -17.02
N PHE A 15 4.26 9.14 -16.31
CA PHE A 15 5.08 8.09 -16.92
C PHE A 15 4.25 7.12 -17.77
N VAL A 16 3.11 6.65 -17.25
CA VAL A 16 2.22 5.75 -18.00
C VAL A 16 1.54 6.44 -19.18
N VAL A 17 1.13 7.69 -19.02
CA VAL A 17 0.55 8.48 -20.12
C VAL A 17 1.56 8.70 -21.24
N ALA A 18 2.81 9.05 -20.90
CA ALA A 18 3.90 9.19 -21.87
C ALA A 18 4.20 7.86 -22.57
N TRP A 19 4.23 6.73 -21.83
CA TRP A 19 4.35 5.41 -22.42
C TRP A 19 3.20 5.08 -23.40
N LYS A 20 1.96 5.43 -23.05
CA LYS A 20 0.78 5.21 -23.92
C LYS A 20 0.79 6.07 -25.18
N ARG A 21 1.30 7.31 -25.11
CA ARG A 21 1.44 8.19 -26.27
C ARG A 21 2.43 7.63 -27.31
N GLY A 22 3.34 6.75 -26.88
CA GLY A 22 4.34 6.14 -27.76
C GLY A 22 5.43 7.14 -28.17
N GLY A 23 6.30 6.71 -29.08
CA GLY A 23 7.41 7.54 -29.61
C GLY A 23 8.69 7.52 -28.77
N TRP A 24 8.73 6.76 -27.68
CA TRP A 24 9.91 6.60 -26.82
C TRP A 24 10.24 5.12 -26.66
N SER A 25 11.52 4.77 -26.64
CA SER A 25 11.91 3.49 -26.07
C SER A 25 11.67 3.50 -24.55
N LEU A 26 11.48 2.34 -23.94
CA LEU A 26 11.32 2.30 -22.48
C LEU A 26 12.55 2.83 -21.75
N THR A 27 13.74 2.66 -22.35
CA THR A 27 15.01 3.16 -21.79
C THR A 27 15.00 4.68 -21.73
N ASP A 28 14.65 5.34 -22.83
CA ASP A 28 14.62 6.81 -22.93
C ASP A 28 13.55 7.38 -22.00
N LEU A 29 12.39 6.73 -21.94
CA LEU A 29 11.32 7.12 -21.03
C LEU A 29 11.74 6.97 -19.56
N CYS A 30 12.44 5.90 -19.19
CA CYS A 30 12.92 5.74 -17.81
C CYS A 30 13.99 6.79 -17.46
N HIS A 31 14.83 7.16 -18.42
CA HIS A 31 15.83 8.21 -18.25
C HIS A 31 15.19 9.59 -18.04
N GLU A 32 14.19 9.94 -18.85
CA GLU A 32 13.43 11.20 -18.73
C GLU A 32 12.75 11.34 -17.36
N PHE A 33 12.19 10.24 -16.85
CA PHE A 33 11.54 10.22 -15.53
C PHE A 33 12.50 9.92 -14.37
N ASN A 34 13.81 9.84 -14.62
CA ASN A 34 14.86 9.52 -13.66
C ASN A 34 14.56 8.28 -12.79
N ILE A 35 14.03 7.22 -13.42
CA ILE A 35 13.76 5.93 -12.77
C ILE A 35 14.59 4.82 -13.39
N SER A 36 14.86 3.77 -12.61
CA SER A 36 15.48 2.57 -13.17
C SER A 36 14.51 1.83 -14.10
N ARG A 37 15.04 1.15 -15.12
CA ARG A 37 14.24 0.32 -16.04
C ARG A 37 13.41 -0.73 -15.30
N VAL A 38 13.94 -1.30 -14.21
CA VAL A 38 13.23 -2.28 -13.36
C VAL A 38 11.95 -1.65 -12.76
N THR A 39 12.05 -0.41 -12.28
CA THR A 39 10.90 0.34 -11.76
C THR A 39 9.91 0.69 -12.86
N GLY A 40 10.40 1.10 -14.03
CA GLY A 40 9.56 1.36 -15.20
C GLY A 40 8.74 0.13 -15.62
N TYR A 41 9.38 -1.03 -15.79
CA TYR A 41 8.69 -2.29 -16.06
C TYR A 41 7.67 -2.65 -14.99
N LYS A 42 7.99 -2.43 -13.71
CA LYS A 42 7.07 -2.68 -12.60
C LYS A 42 5.82 -1.80 -12.71
N TYR A 43 5.96 -0.50 -12.96
CA TYR A 43 4.82 0.41 -13.10
C TYR A 43 3.94 0.02 -14.29
N LEU A 44 4.54 -0.31 -15.45
CA LEU A 44 3.77 -0.77 -16.61
C LEU A 44 3.06 -2.08 -16.35
N LYS A 45 3.71 -3.04 -15.68
CA LYS A 45 3.09 -4.32 -15.29
C LYS A 45 1.90 -4.09 -14.35
N GLN A 46 2.07 -3.23 -13.34
CA GLN A 46 1.00 -2.91 -12.40
C GLN A 46 -0.16 -2.19 -13.09
N TYR A 47 0.14 -1.27 -13.99
CA TYR A 47 -0.86 -0.57 -14.79
C TYR A 47 -1.65 -1.52 -15.71
N LYS A 48 -0.97 -2.47 -16.37
CA LYS A 48 -1.65 -3.47 -17.20
C LYS A 48 -2.57 -4.40 -16.40
N LEU A 49 -2.21 -4.71 -15.15
CA LEU A 49 -2.98 -5.64 -14.31
C LEU A 49 -4.12 -4.96 -13.54
N TYR A 50 -3.90 -3.75 -13.04
CA TYR A 50 -4.78 -3.08 -12.08
C TYR A 50 -5.21 -1.67 -12.52
N GLY A 51 -4.87 -1.26 -13.75
CA GLY A 51 -5.15 0.07 -14.24
C GLY A 51 -4.48 1.16 -13.40
N ILE A 52 -5.20 2.27 -13.22
CA ILE A 52 -4.73 3.44 -12.46
C ILE A 52 -4.49 3.07 -10.98
N ASP A 53 -5.28 2.17 -10.40
CA ASP A 53 -5.10 1.73 -9.01
C ASP A 53 -3.78 1.00 -8.78
N GLY A 54 -3.22 0.40 -9.82
CA GLY A 54 -1.90 -0.23 -9.79
C GLY A 54 -0.76 0.73 -9.47
N LEU A 55 -0.95 2.04 -9.73
CA LEU A 55 0.06 3.08 -9.51
C LEU A 55 0.01 3.70 -8.11
N LYS A 56 -1.07 3.47 -7.36
CA LYS A 56 -1.21 3.94 -5.98
C LYS A 56 -0.19 3.26 -5.07
N ASP A 57 0.22 3.94 -4.01
CA ASP A 57 1.08 3.35 -3.02
C ASP A 57 0.38 2.19 -2.31
N LYS A 58 1.08 1.05 -2.27
CA LYS A 58 0.65 -0.11 -1.51
C LYS A 58 1.11 0.04 -0.07
N SER A 59 0.37 -0.56 0.85
CA SER A 59 0.78 -0.61 2.25
C SER A 59 2.20 -1.15 2.36
N ARG A 60 3.06 -0.41 3.06
CA ARG A 60 4.42 -0.84 3.42
C ARG A 60 4.42 -1.79 4.62
N ARG A 61 3.26 -2.06 5.21
CA ARG A 61 3.12 -2.96 6.36
C ARG A 61 3.52 -4.38 5.94
N PRO A 62 4.37 -5.06 6.72
CA PRO A 62 4.65 -6.48 6.52
C PRO A 62 3.35 -7.28 6.43
N LYS A 63 3.30 -8.25 5.52
CA LYS A 63 2.12 -9.13 5.41
C LYS A 63 1.92 -9.99 6.66
N TYR A 64 3.02 -10.32 7.33
CA TYR A 64 3.05 -11.15 8.52
C TYR A 64 4.12 -10.62 9.47
N HIS A 65 3.84 -10.69 10.77
CA HIS A 65 4.78 -10.38 11.84
C HIS A 65 4.79 -11.54 12.83
N PRO A 66 5.94 -12.04 13.30
CA PRO A 66 6.01 -13.22 14.16
C PRO A 66 5.24 -13.04 15.49
N HIS A 67 5.22 -11.82 16.04
CA HIS A 67 4.46 -11.51 17.26
C HIS A 67 3.02 -11.03 16.98
N GLN A 68 2.49 -11.27 15.78
CA GLN A 68 1.12 -10.92 15.46
C GLN A 68 0.16 -11.82 16.25
N THR A 69 -0.75 -11.20 17.02
CA THR A 69 -1.78 -11.92 17.77
C THR A 69 -2.63 -12.76 16.82
N ARG A 70 -2.86 -14.02 17.19
CA ARG A 70 -3.68 -14.96 16.38
C ARG A 70 -5.09 -14.40 16.22
N LYS A 71 -5.69 -14.54 15.03
CA LYS A 71 -7.03 -14.01 14.71
C LYS A 71 -8.10 -14.43 15.72
N LYS A 72 -8.10 -15.71 16.14
CA LYS A 72 -9.01 -16.24 17.16
C LYS A 72 -8.94 -15.46 18.49
N ILE A 73 -7.74 -15.09 18.92
CA ILE A 73 -7.55 -14.31 20.16
C ILE A 73 -8.06 -12.88 19.98
N ILE A 74 -7.85 -12.28 18.81
CA ILE A 74 -8.40 -10.95 18.49
C ILE A 74 -9.93 -10.98 18.52
N GLU A 75 -10.55 -11.99 17.92
CA GLU A 75 -12.01 -12.18 17.91
C GLU A 75 -12.56 -12.31 19.32
N LEU A 76 -11.93 -13.13 20.17
CA LEU A 76 -12.30 -13.26 21.58
C LEU A 76 -12.19 -11.92 22.33
N ILE A 77 -11.09 -11.19 22.17
CA ILE A 77 -10.92 -9.86 22.80
C ILE A 77 -12.00 -8.87 22.32
N LEU A 78 -12.32 -8.88 21.03
CA LEU A 78 -13.35 -8.00 20.47
C LEU A 78 -14.74 -8.34 20.99
N GLN A 79 -15.05 -9.63 21.15
CA GLN A 79 -16.31 -10.08 21.71
C GLN A 79 -16.43 -9.68 23.18
N GLU A 80 -15.41 -9.97 23.98
CA GLU A 80 -15.37 -9.60 25.41
C GLU A 80 -15.51 -8.09 25.62
N ARG A 81 -14.92 -7.28 24.73
CA ARG A 81 -15.03 -5.83 24.78
C ARG A 81 -16.41 -5.31 24.37
N LYS A 82 -17.15 -6.04 23.53
CA LYS A 82 -18.56 -5.73 23.22
C LYS A 82 -19.46 -6.08 24.40
N ASP A 83 -19.22 -7.23 25.02
CA ASP A 83 -20.02 -7.73 26.14
C ASP A 83 -19.75 -6.92 27.42
N HIS A 84 -18.53 -6.38 27.56
CA HIS A 84 -18.12 -5.54 28.68
C HIS A 84 -17.44 -4.22 28.25
N PRO A 85 -18.20 -3.23 27.73
CA PRO A 85 -17.64 -1.98 27.19
C PRO A 85 -16.87 -1.12 28.21
N ARG A 86 -17.22 -1.24 29.50
CA ARG A 86 -16.58 -0.48 30.60
C ARG A 86 -15.31 -1.15 31.15
N TRP A 87 -14.99 -2.37 30.72
CA TRP A 87 -13.83 -3.09 31.25
C TRP A 87 -12.53 -2.60 30.59
N GLY A 88 -11.55 -2.30 31.44
CA GLY A 88 -10.18 -2.03 31.03
C GLY A 88 -9.44 -3.31 30.62
N ALA A 89 -8.31 -3.17 29.93
CA ALA A 89 -7.55 -4.28 29.36
C ALA A 89 -7.23 -5.40 30.37
N ARG A 90 -6.90 -5.04 31.62
CA ARG A 90 -6.59 -6.02 32.67
C ARG A 90 -7.78 -6.92 33.04
N LYS A 91 -9.00 -6.38 33.03
CA LYS A 91 -10.23 -7.15 33.30
C LYS A 91 -10.61 -8.04 32.12
N LEU A 92 -10.49 -7.51 30.91
CA LEU A 92 -10.69 -8.31 29.68
C LEU A 92 -9.72 -9.49 29.64
N LEU A 93 -8.44 -9.27 29.96
CA LEU A 93 -7.45 -10.36 30.01
C LEU A 93 -7.80 -11.40 31.08
N ALA A 94 -8.21 -10.97 32.28
CA ALA A 94 -8.60 -11.89 33.35
C ALA A 94 -9.79 -12.77 32.94
N SER A 95 -10.78 -12.19 32.24
CA SER A 95 -11.94 -12.93 31.72
C SER A 95 -11.55 -14.00 30.70
N LEU A 96 -10.61 -13.67 29.82
CA LEU A 96 -10.14 -14.56 28.75
C LEU A 96 -9.21 -15.68 29.24
N CYS A 97 -8.68 -15.59 30.47
CA CYS A 97 -7.79 -16.58 31.08
C CYS A 97 -8.51 -17.52 32.07
N ALA A 98 -9.79 -17.28 32.36
CA ALA A 98 -10.63 -18.12 33.22
C ALA A 98 -11.23 -19.29 32.42
#